data_AF-A0A317GHJ2-F1
#
_entry.id   AF-A0A317GHJ2-F1
#
_cell.length_a   1.000
_cell.length_b   1.000
_cell.length_c   1.000
_cell.angle_alpha   90.00
_cell.angle_beta   90.00
_cell.angle_gamma   90.00
#
_symmetry.space_group_name_H-M   'P 1'
#
loop_
_entity.id
_entity.type
_entity.pdbx_description
1 polymer ?
#
loop_
_entity_poly.entity_id
_entity_poly.type
_entity_poly.pdbx_seq_one_letter_code
_entity_poly.pdbx_strand_id
1 'polypeptide(L)'
;MLMASVETNSDSLDVTQVINQQIITKIKYLRRFNDAISSHRDREIYQLLDNQRYAKEIEHREQQPNDKGVMNLVDDLADQLSNYLSENLIKYLGKTYPFFYYEEYQTGHYRIYFGNWWDRRQFGELDVLNVRFSFDQTEYDKLRTAFELARDNKRYNSERISKISSENDRLQDLIDHQREREERKEALQEQLKEISSRSGIWESSRNKESRQELVEQLQKLEDQEEEFRNAAQTIKDNERVVLSLSKENTILSYEQKSIIDTFGSFEDFELANRNLYANYLASLNESEGKQVDDDEQ
;
A
#
# COMPACT_ATOMS: atom_id res chain seq x y z
N MET A 1 65.77 -19.27 46.96
CA MET A 1 65.39 -17.83 46.89
C MET A 1 65.64 -17.41 45.46
N LEU A 2 64.62 -17.37 44.60
CA LEU A 2 63.71 -16.21 44.36
C LEU A 2 64.56 -14.95 44.07
N MET A 3 64.52 -14.35 42.89
CA MET A 3 63.31 -13.89 42.21
C MET A 3 63.36 -13.99 40.69
N ALA A 4 62.24 -14.40 40.11
CA ALA A 4 61.92 -14.26 38.71
C ALA A 4 61.56 -12.79 38.41
N SER A 5 62.24 -12.20 37.44
CA SER A 5 61.84 -10.98 36.76
C SER A 5 60.59 -11.27 35.91
N VAL A 6 59.43 -10.83 36.38
CA VAL A 6 58.23 -10.76 35.55
C VAL A 6 58.33 -9.48 34.73
N GLU A 7 58.68 -9.63 33.45
CA GLU A 7 58.38 -8.65 32.42
C GLU A 7 56.85 -8.51 32.34
N THR A 8 56.31 -7.43 32.90
CA THR A 8 54.93 -7.04 32.62
C THR A 8 54.89 -6.27 31.31
N ASN A 9 54.48 -6.98 30.27
CA ASN A 9 54.03 -6.51 28.96
C ASN A 9 53.37 -5.13 29.02
N SER A 10 53.92 -4.18 28.27
CA SER A 10 53.40 -2.83 28.01
C SER A 10 52.35 -2.83 26.90
N ASP A 11 51.30 -3.65 27.02
CA ASP A 11 50.24 -3.80 25.99
C ASP A 11 48.87 -3.27 26.44
N SER A 12 48.82 -2.45 27.50
CA SER A 12 47.66 -1.60 27.75
C SER A 12 47.79 -0.32 26.93
N LEU A 13 47.25 -0.31 25.72
CA LEU A 13 46.81 0.96 25.10
C LEU A 13 46.06 1.75 26.19
N ASP A 14 46.59 2.93 26.53
CA ASP A 14 46.11 3.74 27.64
C ASP A 14 44.60 3.99 27.46
N VAL A 15 43.79 3.39 28.34
CA VAL A 15 42.32 3.46 28.29
C VAL A 15 41.85 4.92 28.28
N THR A 16 42.60 5.82 28.92
CA THR A 16 42.32 7.26 28.90
C THR A 16 42.51 7.86 27.50
N GLN A 17 43.51 7.43 26.73
CA GLN A 17 43.70 7.86 25.34
C GLN A 17 42.57 7.39 24.44
N VAL A 18 42.11 6.14 24.60
CA VAL A 18 40.99 5.59 23.82
C VAL A 18 39.70 6.36 24.10
N ILE A 19 39.39 6.65 25.36
CA ILE A 19 38.22 7.45 25.75
C ILE A 19 38.31 8.86 25.16
N ASN A 20 39.44 9.54 25.32
CA ASN A 20 39.63 10.89 24.79
C ASN A 20 39.47 10.94 23.27
N GLN A 21 40.01 9.95 22.55
CA GLN A 21 39.87 9.86 21.10
C GLN A 21 38.41 9.69 20.69
N GLN A 22 37.64 8.84 21.38
CA GLN A 22 36.21 8.69 21.11
C GLN A 22 35.43 9.97 21.36
N ILE A 23 35.69 10.69 22.46
CA ILE A 23 35.04 11.98 22.75
C ILE A 23 35.34 13.00 21.65
N ILE A 24 36.60 13.12 21.21
CA ILE A 24 36.99 14.02 20.13
C ILE A 24 36.25 13.68 18.83
N THR A 25 36.12 12.40 18.49
CA THR A 25 35.37 11.94 17.31
C THR A 25 33.89 12.35 17.39
N LYS A 26 33.25 12.17 18.55
CA LYS A 26 31.85 12.58 18.77
C LYS A 26 31.66 14.09 18.65
N ILE A 27 32.55 14.88 19.25
CA ILE A 27 32.50 16.36 19.16
C ILE A 27 32.69 16.83 17.72
N LYS A 28 33.62 16.22 16.97
CA LYS A 28 33.84 16.55 15.55
C LYS A 28 32.60 16.24 14.70
N TYR A 29 31.97 15.09 14.92
CA TYR A 29 30.72 14.73 14.25
C TYR A 29 29.62 15.75 14.52
N LEU A 30 29.34 16.06 15.79
CA LEU A 30 28.29 17.01 16.18
C LEU A 30 28.55 18.43 15.64
N ARG A 31 29.81 18.89 15.63
CA ARG A 31 30.16 20.18 15.03
C ARG A 31 29.89 20.18 13.53
N ARG A 32 30.36 19.17 12.81
CA ARG A 32 30.14 19.05 11.37
C ARG A 32 28.64 18.98 11.02
N PHE A 33 27.88 18.26 11.84
CA PHE A 33 26.42 18.17 11.71
C PHE A 33 25.73 19.52 11.92
N ASN A 34 26.08 20.22 13.00
CA ASN A 34 25.57 21.57 13.28
C ASN A 34 25.94 22.59 12.19
N ASP A 35 27.17 22.51 11.67
CA ASP A 35 27.65 23.38 10.59
C ASP A 35 26.88 23.10 9.29
N ALA A 36 26.56 21.84 8.99
CA ALA A 36 25.75 21.45 7.84
C ALA A 36 24.32 22.01 7.92
N ILE A 37 23.67 21.91 9.09
CA ILE A 37 22.34 22.52 9.33
C ILE A 37 22.39 24.04 9.19
N SER A 38 23.37 24.68 9.85
CA SER A 38 23.49 26.15 9.85
C SER A 38 23.81 26.72 8.47
N SER A 39 24.43 25.92 7.61
CA SER A 39 24.81 26.31 6.24
C SER A 39 23.85 25.78 5.17
N HIS A 40 22.71 25.18 5.55
CA HIS A 40 21.74 24.59 4.61
C HIS A 40 22.34 23.57 3.62
N ARG A 41 23.32 22.78 4.08
CA ARG A 41 23.98 21.73 3.28
C ARG A 41 23.28 20.40 3.48
N ASP A 42 22.05 20.28 2.97
CA ASP A 42 21.19 19.10 3.13
C ASP A 42 21.90 17.80 2.69
N ARG A 43 22.67 17.85 1.60
CA ARG A 43 23.43 16.69 1.11
C ARG A 43 24.46 16.21 2.14
N GLU A 44 25.14 17.14 2.81
CA GLU A 44 26.09 16.81 3.87
C GLU A 44 25.37 16.18 5.08
N ILE A 45 24.16 16.65 5.41
CA ILE A 45 23.34 16.05 6.47
C ILE A 45 23.00 14.60 6.13
N TYR A 46 22.51 14.30 4.92
CA TYR A 46 22.24 12.92 4.49
C TYR A 46 23.50 12.04 4.50
N GLN A 47 24.66 12.58 4.11
CA GLN A 47 25.93 11.86 4.20
C GLN A 47 26.29 11.51 5.65
N LEU A 48 26.04 12.42 6.59
CA LEU A 48 26.35 12.21 8.01
C LEU A 48 25.38 11.23 8.67
N LEU A 49 24.11 11.25 8.27
CA LEU A 49 23.08 10.34 8.79
C LEU A 49 23.33 8.88 8.39
N ASP A 50 23.74 8.60 7.15
CA ASP A 50 24.04 7.25 6.68
C ASP A 50 25.21 7.24 5.68
N ASN A 51 26.43 7.27 6.20
CA ASN A 51 27.64 7.35 5.38
C ASN A 51 27.88 6.07 4.54
N GLN A 52 27.44 4.89 5.00
CA GLN A 52 27.51 3.65 4.24
C GLN A 52 26.58 3.69 3.04
N ARG A 53 25.31 4.08 3.23
CA ARG A 53 24.36 4.19 2.12
C ARG A 53 24.79 5.26 1.14
N TYR A 54 25.22 6.41 1.64
CA TYR A 54 25.77 7.49 0.81
C TYR A 54 26.96 7.01 -0.03
N ALA A 55 27.94 6.34 0.59
CA ALA A 55 29.10 5.81 -0.12
C ALA A 55 28.71 4.81 -1.21
N LYS A 56 27.70 3.96 -0.95
CA LYS A 56 27.21 2.96 -1.89
C LYS A 56 26.42 3.56 -3.06
N GLU A 57 25.41 4.39 -2.75
CA GLU A 57 24.43 4.88 -3.73
C GLU A 57 24.88 6.14 -4.46
N ILE A 58 25.75 6.97 -3.85
CA ILE A 58 26.21 8.25 -4.42
C ILE A 58 27.66 8.18 -4.90
N GLU A 59 28.56 7.57 -4.11
CA GLU A 59 29.99 7.53 -4.45
C GLU A 59 30.41 6.23 -5.15
N HIS A 60 29.50 5.25 -5.25
CA HIS A 60 29.74 3.91 -5.80
C HIS A 60 30.94 3.19 -5.16
N ARG A 61 31.20 3.46 -3.88
CA ARG A 61 32.23 2.80 -3.07
C ARG A 61 31.58 1.69 -2.25
N GLU A 62 31.74 0.45 -2.72
CA GLU A 62 31.36 -0.72 -1.93
C GLU A 62 32.38 -0.91 -0.81
N GLN A 63 31.92 -1.04 0.45
CA GLN A 63 32.71 -1.31 1.68
C GLN A 63 33.15 -0.10 2.54
N GLN A 64 32.25 0.86 2.79
CA GLN A 64 32.41 1.79 3.92
C GLN A 64 31.51 1.36 5.09
N PRO A 65 32.06 1.00 6.27
CA PRO A 65 31.23 0.71 7.44
C PRO A 65 30.61 1.98 8.01
N ASN A 66 29.37 1.89 8.50
CA ASN A 66 28.75 2.97 9.25
C ASN A 66 29.53 3.30 10.54
N ASP A 67 29.72 4.58 10.82
CA ASP A 67 30.27 5.05 12.09
C ASP A 67 29.20 4.97 13.19
N LYS A 68 28.80 3.75 13.56
CA LYS A 68 27.77 3.46 14.57
C LYS A 68 28.03 4.16 15.92
N GLY A 69 29.28 4.53 16.21
CA GLY A 69 29.66 5.24 17.44
C GLY A 69 29.25 6.72 17.49
N VAL A 70 28.86 7.33 16.37
CA VAL A 70 28.47 8.74 16.28
C VAL A 70 27.09 8.98 15.69
N MET A 71 26.57 8.09 14.83
CA MET A 71 25.26 8.25 14.20
C MET A 71 24.13 8.38 15.23
N ASN A 72 24.16 7.53 16.27
CA ASN A 72 23.13 7.52 17.31
C ASN A 72 23.10 8.79 18.19
N LEU A 73 24.05 9.72 18.00
CA LEU A 73 24.09 10.97 18.77
C LEU A 73 23.01 11.97 18.37
N VAL A 74 22.31 11.72 17.26
CA VAL A 74 21.25 12.60 16.74
C VAL A 74 19.92 11.87 16.57
N ASP A 75 19.79 10.63 17.08
CA ASP A 75 18.57 9.82 16.98
C ASP A 75 17.38 10.49 17.67
N ASP A 76 17.62 11.21 18.77
CA ASP A 76 16.62 11.98 19.51
C ASP A 76 16.15 13.26 18.79
N LEU A 77 16.83 13.62 17.69
CA LEU A 77 16.48 14.74 16.83
C LEU A 77 15.81 14.30 15.52
N ALA A 78 15.48 13.02 15.36
CA ALA A 78 14.97 12.47 14.11
C ALA A 78 13.75 13.24 13.56
N ASP A 79 12.77 13.57 14.42
CA ASP A 79 11.56 14.31 14.03
C ASP A 79 11.89 15.73 13.54
N GLN A 80 12.77 16.44 14.26
CA GLN A 80 13.18 17.81 13.92
C GLN A 80 14.01 17.84 12.65
N LEU A 81 14.90 16.85 12.46
CA LEU A 81 15.71 16.71 11.26
C LEU A 81 14.85 16.34 10.06
N SER A 82 13.89 15.44 10.25
CA SER A 82 12.93 15.08 9.22
C SER A 82 12.11 16.30 8.78
N ASN A 83 11.61 17.09 9.74
CA ASN A 83 10.90 18.33 9.43
C ASN A 83 11.79 19.34 8.68
N TYR A 84 13.03 19.55 9.14
CA TYR A 84 13.99 20.46 8.50
C TYR A 84 14.31 20.05 7.05
N LEU A 85 14.61 18.78 6.82
CA LEU A 85 14.98 18.26 5.49
C LEU A 85 13.77 18.11 4.54
N SER A 86 12.54 18.14 5.08
CA SER A 86 11.33 17.93 4.30
C SER A 86 11.09 19.02 3.25
N GLU A 87 11.50 20.25 3.50
CA GLU A 87 11.12 21.40 2.67
C GLU A 87 11.64 21.26 1.23
N ASN A 88 12.94 21.04 1.09
CA ASN A 88 13.57 20.84 -0.21
C ASN A 88 13.17 19.50 -0.83
N LEU A 89 12.98 18.46 -0.01
CA LEU A 89 12.56 17.15 -0.50
C LEU A 89 11.16 17.20 -1.08
N ILE A 90 10.17 17.73 -0.34
CA ILE A 90 8.78 17.85 -0.80
C ILE A 90 8.71 18.76 -2.04
N LYS A 91 9.52 19.82 -2.12
CA LYS A 91 9.60 20.66 -3.32
C LYS A 91 10.14 19.91 -4.55
N TYR A 92 11.16 19.07 -4.37
CA TYR A 92 11.66 18.18 -5.43
C TYR A 92 10.61 17.14 -5.83
N LEU A 93 9.98 16.51 -4.85
CA LEU A 93 8.96 15.49 -5.04
C LEU A 93 7.70 16.05 -5.69
N GLY A 94 7.29 17.27 -5.40
CA GLY A 94 6.15 17.92 -6.06
C GLY A 94 6.35 18.16 -7.55
N LYS A 95 7.61 18.23 -8.01
CA LYS A 95 7.96 18.29 -9.44
C LYS A 95 8.08 16.90 -10.06
N THR A 96 8.67 15.95 -9.32
CA THR A 96 9.01 14.61 -9.82
C THR A 96 7.83 13.64 -9.75
N TYR A 97 6.95 13.81 -8.77
CA TYR A 97 5.74 13.03 -8.50
C TYR A 97 4.55 14.00 -8.31
N PRO A 98 4.10 14.70 -9.38
CA PRO A 98 3.11 15.77 -9.29
C PRO A 98 1.72 15.30 -8.87
N PHE A 99 1.51 13.99 -8.80
CA PHE A 99 0.26 13.36 -8.37
C PHE A 99 0.25 12.97 -6.88
N PHE A 100 1.38 13.08 -6.18
CA PHE A 100 1.43 12.83 -4.74
C PHE A 100 1.25 14.12 -3.94
N TYR A 101 0.43 14.02 -2.91
CA TYR A 101 0.16 15.07 -1.93
C TYR A 101 0.71 14.67 -0.58
N TYR A 102 1.45 15.56 0.04
CA TYR A 102 2.16 15.33 1.29
C TYR A 102 1.44 16.10 2.41
N GLU A 103 1.00 15.39 3.44
CA GLU A 103 0.32 15.98 4.60
C GLU A 103 1.12 15.65 5.86
N GLU A 104 1.59 16.69 6.55
CA GLU A 104 2.25 16.53 7.85
C GLU A 104 1.19 16.23 8.92
N TYR A 105 1.27 15.06 9.56
CA TYR A 105 0.35 14.66 10.64
C TYR A 105 1.01 14.70 12.02
N GLN A 106 2.33 14.74 12.05
CA GLN A 106 3.19 14.94 13.22
C GLN A 106 4.48 15.58 12.72
N THR A 107 5.16 16.36 13.57
CA THR A 107 6.42 17.03 13.24
C THR A 107 7.38 16.09 12.51
N GLY A 108 7.66 16.37 11.24
CA GLY A 108 8.59 15.58 10.43
C GLY A 108 8.04 14.23 9.93
N HIS A 109 6.74 13.96 10.07
CA HIS A 109 6.09 12.75 9.56
C HIS A 109 4.99 13.10 8.58
N TYR A 110 5.08 12.54 7.37
CA TYR A 110 4.23 12.91 6.25
C TYR A 110 3.49 11.71 5.68
N ARG A 111 2.16 11.83 5.59
CA ARG A 111 1.33 10.91 4.81
C ARG A 111 1.35 11.32 3.35
N ILE A 112 1.31 10.31 2.50
CA ILE A 112 1.23 10.47 1.05
C ILE A 112 -0.17 10.10 0.61
N TYR A 113 -0.81 11.00 -0.14
CA TYR A 113 -2.07 10.75 -0.79
C TYR A 113 -1.88 10.75 -2.30
N PHE A 114 -2.53 9.80 -2.97
CA PHE A 114 -2.56 9.78 -4.44
C PHE A 114 -3.71 10.65 -4.92
N GLY A 115 -3.38 11.72 -5.64
CA GLY A 115 -4.32 12.63 -6.28
C GLY A 115 -5.04 13.59 -5.35
N ASN A 116 -5.76 14.54 -5.95
CA ASN A 116 -6.45 15.64 -5.25
C ASN A 116 -7.97 15.50 -5.25
N TRP A 117 -8.50 14.30 -5.40
CA TRP A 117 -9.95 14.08 -5.39
C TRP A 117 -10.49 13.93 -3.96
N TRP A 118 -11.81 14.12 -3.80
CA TRP A 118 -12.48 14.07 -2.51
C TRP A 118 -12.33 12.71 -1.80
N ASP A 119 -12.18 11.64 -2.58
CA ASP A 119 -11.97 10.26 -2.11
C ASP A 119 -10.50 9.83 -2.25
N ARG A 120 -9.56 10.79 -2.07
CA ARG A 120 -8.12 10.51 -2.19
C ARG A 120 -7.71 9.50 -1.15
N ARG A 121 -6.91 8.54 -1.58
CA ARG A 121 -6.45 7.44 -0.75
C ARG A 121 -5.11 7.78 -0.14
N GLN A 122 -4.95 7.50 1.16
CA GLN A 122 -3.62 7.41 1.75
C GLN A 122 -2.90 6.23 1.09
N PHE A 123 -1.82 6.54 0.39
CA PHE A 123 -1.04 5.58 -0.39
C PHE A 123 0.24 5.15 0.34
N GLY A 124 0.63 5.86 1.40
CA GLY A 124 1.80 5.52 2.20
C GLY A 124 2.28 6.69 3.05
N GLU A 125 3.55 6.63 3.41
CA GLU A 125 4.27 7.64 4.18
C GLU A 125 5.60 7.99 3.51
N LEU A 126 6.06 9.24 3.70
CA LEU A 126 7.36 9.69 3.25
C LEU A 126 8.34 9.62 4.42
N ASP A 127 9.34 8.77 4.26
CA ASP A 127 10.51 8.69 5.12
C ASP A 127 11.55 9.69 4.60
N VAL A 128 11.53 10.91 5.17
CA VAL A 128 12.38 12.02 4.73
C VAL A 128 13.85 11.69 4.96
N LEU A 129 14.21 11.17 6.14
CA LEU A 129 15.59 10.87 6.50
C LEU A 129 16.23 9.84 5.55
N ASN A 130 15.44 8.90 5.04
CA ASN A 130 15.89 7.91 4.07
C ASN A 130 15.56 8.26 2.61
N VAL A 131 14.88 9.39 2.37
CA VAL A 131 14.39 9.83 1.05
C VAL A 131 13.69 8.68 0.32
N ARG A 132 12.68 8.12 0.97
CA ARG A 132 12.00 6.91 0.49
C ARG A 132 10.51 6.97 0.77
N PHE A 133 9.73 6.40 -0.14
CA PHE A 133 8.32 6.12 0.10
C PHE A 133 8.13 4.77 0.80
N SER A 134 7.37 4.77 1.88
CA SER A 134 6.83 3.58 2.52
C SER A 134 5.36 3.43 2.10
N PHE A 135 5.12 2.75 0.98
CA PHE A 135 3.78 2.56 0.46
C PHE A 135 2.96 1.59 1.30
N ASP A 136 1.64 1.81 1.38
CA ASP A 136 0.72 0.79 1.87
C ASP A 136 0.74 -0.39 0.90
N GLN A 137 1.13 -1.56 1.39
CA GLN A 137 1.33 -2.73 0.54
C GLN A 137 0.04 -3.19 -0.15
N THR A 138 -1.10 -3.07 0.52
CA THR A 138 -2.40 -3.46 -0.04
C THR A 138 -2.74 -2.56 -1.22
N GLU A 139 -2.53 -1.26 -1.06
CA GLU A 139 -2.85 -0.27 -2.08
C GLU A 139 -1.84 -0.29 -3.23
N TYR A 140 -0.57 -0.52 -2.93
CA TYR A 140 0.47 -0.73 -3.92
C TYR A 140 0.21 -1.99 -4.77
N ASP A 141 -0.10 -3.12 -4.15
CA ASP A 141 -0.38 -4.38 -4.85
C ASP A 141 -1.63 -4.28 -5.72
N LYS A 142 -2.64 -3.54 -5.24
CA LYS A 142 -3.85 -3.23 -6.02
C LYS A 142 -3.51 -2.43 -7.27
N LEU A 143 -2.71 -1.37 -7.15
CA LEU A 143 -2.26 -0.56 -8.27
C LEU A 143 -1.43 -1.39 -9.27
N ARG A 144 -0.48 -2.19 -8.78
CA ARG A 144 0.32 -3.12 -9.62
C ARG A 144 -0.59 -4.08 -10.40
N THR A 145 -1.52 -4.74 -9.71
CA THR A 145 -2.47 -5.67 -10.33
C THR A 145 -3.35 -4.96 -11.37
N ALA A 146 -3.77 -3.72 -11.10
CA ALA A 146 -4.53 -2.93 -12.07
C ALA A 146 -3.71 -2.68 -13.35
N PHE A 147 -2.41 -2.39 -13.24
CA PHE A 147 -1.52 -2.23 -14.40
C PHE A 147 -1.36 -3.52 -15.20
N GLU A 148 -1.22 -4.66 -14.52
CA GLU A 148 -1.15 -5.97 -15.17
C GLU A 148 -2.44 -6.26 -15.96
N LEU A 149 -3.61 -6.06 -15.34
CA LEU A 149 -4.91 -6.28 -15.97
C LEU A 149 -5.20 -5.31 -17.13
N ALA A 150 -4.71 -4.07 -17.05
CA ALA A 150 -4.88 -3.09 -18.10
C ALA A 150 -4.23 -3.51 -19.43
N ARG A 151 -3.16 -4.34 -19.37
CA ARG A 151 -2.54 -4.93 -20.58
C ARG A 151 -3.51 -5.80 -21.38
N ASP A 152 -4.45 -6.43 -20.68
CA ASP A 152 -5.49 -7.27 -21.26
C ASP A 152 -6.83 -6.52 -21.44
N ASN A 153 -6.83 -5.17 -21.36
CA ASN A 153 -8.03 -4.33 -21.36
C ASN A 153 -9.05 -4.68 -20.26
N LYS A 154 -8.58 -5.23 -19.13
CA LYS A 154 -9.41 -5.54 -17.96
C LYS A 154 -9.24 -4.48 -16.88
N ARG A 155 -10.29 -4.28 -16.07
CA ARG A 155 -10.23 -3.44 -14.86
C ARG A 155 -10.15 -4.33 -13.63
N TYR A 156 -9.55 -3.80 -12.57
CA TYR A 156 -9.30 -4.53 -11.31
C TYR A 156 -10.55 -5.24 -10.77
N ASN A 157 -11.69 -4.55 -10.68
CA ASN A 157 -12.92 -5.13 -10.16
C ASN A 157 -13.86 -5.73 -11.23
N SER A 158 -13.45 -5.86 -12.50
CA SER A 158 -14.34 -6.31 -13.58
C SER A 158 -14.99 -7.67 -13.32
N GLU A 159 -14.21 -8.67 -12.87
CA GLU A 159 -14.74 -10.02 -12.60
C GLU A 159 -15.70 -10.04 -11.41
N ARG A 160 -15.38 -9.28 -10.37
CA ARG A 160 -16.22 -9.20 -9.16
C ARG A 160 -17.56 -8.51 -9.47
N ILE A 161 -17.52 -7.42 -10.24
CA ILE A 161 -18.73 -6.75 -10.72
C ILE A 161 -19.57 -7.72 -11.56
N SER A 162 -18.96 -8.44 -12.50
CA SER A 162 -19.69 -9.41 -13.33
C SER A 162 -20.39 -10.49 -12.51
N LYS A 163 -19.73 -11.04 -11.46
CA LYS A 163 -20.33 -12.05 -10.59
C LYS A 163 -21.56 -11.51 -9.83
N ILE A 164 -21.43 -10.32 -9.26
CA ILE A 164 -22.52 -9.66 -8.52
C ILE A 164 -23.68 -9.31 -9.46
N SER A 165 -23.38 -8.83 -10.68
CA SER A 165 -24.39 -8.55 -11.69
C SER A 165 -25.15 -9.81 -12.10
N SER A 166 -24.47 -10.94 -12.34
CA SER A 166 -25.14 -12.20 -12.66
C SER A 166 -25.99 -12.75 -11.51
N GLU A 167 -25.57 -12.53 -10.27
CA GLU A 167 -26.39 -12.85 -9.09
C GLU A 167 -27.65 -11.98 -9.03
N ASN A 168 -27.52 -10.68 -9.28
CA ASN A 168 -28.67 -9.78 -9.37
C ASN A 168 -29.63 -10.19 -10.48
N ASP A 169 -29.13 -10.57 -11.67
CA ASP A 169 -29.96 -11.05 -12.78
C ASP A 169 -30.77 -12.29 -12.35
N ARG A 170 -30.16 -13.24 -11.63
CA ARG A 170 -30.85 -14.42 -11.09
C ARG A 170 -31.90 -14.03 -10.05
N LEU A 171 -31.57 -13.13 -9.12
CA LEU A 171 -32.52 -12.68 -8.10
C LEU A 171 -33.69 -11.90 -8.72
N GLN A 172 -33.44 -11.13 -9.77
CA GLN A 172 -34.48 -10.43 -10.52
C GLN A 172 -35.38 -11.43 -11.26
N ASP A 173 -34.80 -12.47 -11.87
CA ASP A 173 -35.54 -13.57 -12.48
C ASP A 173 -36.46 -14.28 -11.46
N LEU A 174 -35.98 -14.45 -10.22
CA LEU A 174 -36.82 -14.93 -9.12
C LEU A 174 -37.93 -13.92 -8.77
N ILE A 175 -37.70 -12.62 -8.83
CA ILE A 175 -38.77 -11.65 -8.56
C ILE A 175 -39.83 -11.69 -9.68
N ASP A 176 -39.39 -11.69 -10.93
CA ASP A 176 -40.26 -11.58 -12.10
C ASP A 176 -41.16 -12.83 -12.28
N HIS A 177 -40.67 -14.03 -11.92
CA HIS A 177 -41.41 -15.29 -12.03
C HIS A 177 -42.16 -15.69 -10.75
N GLN A 178 -42.43 -14.76 -9.82
CA GLN A 178 -43.13 -15.06 -8.56
C GLN A 178 -44.48 -15.76 -8.80
N ARG A 179 -45.32 -15.20 -9.68
CA ARG A 179 -46.67 -15.74 -9.91
C ARG A 179 -46.63 -17.17 -10.48
N GLU A 180 -45.70 -17.44 -11.41
CA GLU A 180 -45.55 -18.78 -11.98
C GLU A 180 -45.08 -19.81 -10.94
N ARG A 181 -44.26 -19.40 -9.97
CA ARG A 181 -43.85 -20.26 -8.85
C ARG A 181 -45.00 -20.55 -7.89
N GLU A 182 -45.81 -19.56 -7.57
CA GLU A 182 -47.01 -19.73 -6.75
C GLU A 182 -47.98 -20.72 -7.40
N GLU A 183 -48.27 -20.54 -8.70
CA GLU A 183 -49.13 -21.46 -9.49
C GLU A 183 -48.55 -22.89 -9.53
N ARG A 184 -47.23 -23.05 -9.75
CA ARG A 184 -46.57 -24.36 -9.70
C ARG A 184 -46.64 -25.01 -8.33
N LYS A 185 -46.47 -24.23 -7.26
CA LYS A 185 -46.55 -24.72 -5.88
C LYS A 185 -47.94 -25.27 -5.58
N GLU A 186 -48.99 -24.54 -5.96
CA GLU A 186 -50.38 -25.00 -5.81
C GLU A 186 -50.64 -26.28 -6.60
N ALA A 187 -50.21 -26.33 -7.87
CA ALA A 187 -50.36 -27.53 -8.71
C ALA A 187 -49.64 -28.77 -8.14
N LEU A 188 -48.42 -28.61 -7.62
CA LEU A 188 -47.67 -29.71 -7.00
C LEU A 188 -48.31 -30.18 -5.69
N GLN A 189 -48.84 -29.26 -4.88
CA GLN A 189 -49.58 -29.61 -3.67
C GLN A 189 -50.87 -30.38 -3.98
N GLU A 190 -51.56 -30.03 -5.06
CA GLU A 190 -52.75 -30.75 -5.51
C GLU A 190 -52.40 -32.16 -6.01
N GLN A 191 -51.35 -32.29 -6.83
CA GLN A 191 -50.84 -33.60 -7.28
C GLN A 191 -50.42 -34.50 -6.11
N LEU A 192 -49.74 -33.93 -5.10
CA LEU A 192 -49.35 -34.66 -3.89
C LEU A 192 -50.58 -35.16 -3.12
N LYS A 193 -51.63 -34.33 -2.98
CA LYS A 193 -52.90 -34.73 -2.36
C LYS A 193 -53.58 -35.84 -3.15
N GLU A 194 -53.63 -35.75 -4.48
CA GLU A 194 -54.24 -36.77 -5.34
C GLU A 194 -53.54 -38.13 -5.22
N ILE A 195 -52.20 -38.16 -5.28
CA ILE A 195 -51.41 -39.39 -5.08
C ILE A 195 -51.62 -39.96 -3.68
N SER A 196 -51.67 -39.10 -2.66
CA SER A 196 -51.89 -39.54 -1.28
C SER A 196 -53.28 -40.12 -1.03
N SER A 197 -54.31 -39.63 -1.72
CA SER A 197 -55.68 -40.13 -1.61
C SER A 197 -55.92 -41.43 -2.40
N ARG A 198 -55.13 -41.69 -3.44
CA ARG A 198 -55.17 -42.94 -4.23
C ARG A 198 -54.32 -44.08 -3.66
N SER A 199 -53.41 -43.79 -2.71
CA SER A 199 -52.62 -44.80 -1.97
C SER A 199 -53.48 -45.56 -0.95
N GLY A 200 -54.34 -46.46 -1.42
CA GLY A 200 -55.04 -47.43 -0.57
C GLY A 200 -54.36 -48.81 -0.58
N ILE A 201 -53.88 -49.26 0.58
CA ILE A 201 -53.37 -50.61 1.00
C ILE A 201 -52.28 -51.29 0.13
N TRP A 202 -52.14 -50.99 -1.16
CA TRP A 202 -51.08 -51.48 -2.04
C TRP A 202 -50.30 -50.30 -2.63
N GLU A 203 -49.46 -49.67 -1.81
CA GLU A 203 -48.58 -48.59 -2.27
C GLU A 203 -47.49 -49.19 -3.17
N SER A 204 -47.59 -48.97 -4.48
CA SER A 204 -46.58 -49.45 -5.44
C SER A 204 -45.27 -48.66 -5.26
N SER A 205 -44.12 -49.31 -5.50
CA SER A 205 -42.80 -48.66 -5.48
C SER A 205 -42.75 -47.38 -6.33
N ARG A 206 -43.55 -47.33 -7.40
CA ARG A 206 -43.65 -46.21 -8.33
C ARG A 206 -44.38 -45.00 -7.74
N ASN A 207 -45.42 -45.21 -6.92
CA ASN A 207 -46.11 -44.11 -6.23
C ASN A 207 -45.21 -43.46 -5.16
N LYS A 208 -44.34 -44.26 -4.52
CA LYS A 208 -43.39 -43.76 -3.53
C LYS A 208 -42.32 -42.87 -4.16
N GLU A 209 -41.79 -43.28 -5.31
CA GLU A 209 -40.82 -42.51 -6.09
C GLU A 209 -41.41 -41.18 -6.58
N SER A 210 -42.60 -41.20 -7.20
CA SER A 210 -43.27 -39.97 -7.65
C SER A 210 -43.63 -39.03 -6.49
N ARG A 211 -44.01 -39.55 -5.32
CA ARG A 211 -44.21 -38.72 -4.12
C ARG A 211 -42.91 -38.06 -3.68
N GLN A 212 -41.80 -38.77 -3.74
CA GLN A 212 -40.49 -38.26 -3.34
C GLN A 212 -40.02 -37.15 -4.29
N GLU A 213 -40.18 -37.32 -5.60
CA GLU A 213 -39.89 -36.28 -6.59
C GLU A 213 -40.72 -35.00 -6.37
N LEU A 214 -42.01 -35.15 -6.06
CA LEU A 214 -42.89 -34.00 -5.75
C LEU A 214 -42.47 -33.26 -4.48
N VAL A 215 -42.06 -34.00 -3.44
CA VAL A 215 -41.53 -33.40 -2.21
C VAL A 215 -40.22 -32.65 -2.47
N GLU A 216 -39.32 -33.21 -3.27
CA GLU A 216 -38.07 -32.53 -3.66
C GLU A 216 -38.33 -31.26 -4.47
N GLN A 217 -39.32 -31.27 -5.37
CA GLN A 217 -39.71 -30.07 -6.13
C GLN A 217 -40.35 -29.01 -5.23
N LEU A 218 -41.18 -29.40 -4.27
CA LEU A 218 -41.75 -28.49 -3.28
C LEU A 218 -40.68 -27.89 -2.37
N GLN A 219 -39.69 -28.68 -1.95
CA GLN A 219 -38.55 -28.18 -1.18
C GLN A 219 -37.77 -27.12 -1.97
N LYS A 220 -37.46 -27.39 -3.25
CA LYS A 220 -36.79 -26.41 -4.12
C LYS A 220 -37.58 -25.10 -4.26
N LEU A 221 -38.90 -25.17 -4.36
CA LEU A 221 -39.76 -23.99 -4.40
C LEU A 221 -39.77 -23.23 -3.07
N GLU A 222 -39.68 -23.93 -1.93
CA GLU A 222 -39.58 -23.33 -0.61
C GLU A 222 -38.23 -22.63 -0.41
N ASP A 223 -37.12 -23.24 -0.84
CA ASP A 223 -35.79 -22.62 -0.82
C ASP A 223 -35.76 -21.34 -1.69
N GLN A 224 -36.40 -21.37 -2.87
CA GLN A 224 -36.55 -20.19 -3.74
C GLN A 224 -37.43 -19.10 -3.11
N GLU A 225 -38.41 -19.47 -2.30
CA GLU A 225 -39.28 -18.52 -1.58
C GLU A 225 -38.50 -17.80 -0.47
N GLU A 226 -37.61 -18.51 0.22
CA GLU A 226 -36.71 -17.91 1.20
C GLU A 226 -35.72 -16.94 0.54
N GLU A 227 -35.14 -17.32 -0.61
CA GLU A 227 -34.26 -16.46 -1.42
C GLU A 227 -35.03 -15.21 -1.92
N PHE A 228 -36.25 -15.37 -2.41
CA PHE A 228 -37.11 -14.30 -2.89
C PHE A 228 -37.43 -13.25 -1.82
N ARG A 229 -37.71 -13.66 -0.57
CA ARG A 229 -38.02 -12.72 0.53
C ARG A 229 -36.92 -11.69 0.76
N ASN A 230 -35.67 -12.08 0.53
CA ASN A 230 -34.51 -11.20 0.71
C ASN A 230 -34.01 -10.62 -0.62
N ALA A 231 -34.45 -11.13 -1.77
CA ALA A 231 -33.93 -10.79 -3.10
C ALA A 231 -33.89 -9.27 -3.36
N ALA A 232 -34.97 -8.55 -3.09
CA ALA A 232 -35.02 -7.09 -3.32
C ALA A 232 -34.00 -6.32 -2.47
N GLN A 233 -33.79 -6.74 -1.21
CA GLN A 233 -32.81 -6.12 -0.33
C GLN A 233 -31.38 -6.48 -0.75
N THR A 234 -31.14 -7.75 -1.09
CA THR A 234 -29.85 -8.23 -1.61
C THR A 234 -29.46 -7.53 -2.91
N ILE A 235 -30.38 -7.37 -3.87
CA ILE A 235 -30.13 -6.63 -5.12
C ILE A 235 -29.69 -5.20 -4.82
N LYS A 236 -30.40 -4.50 -3.93
CA LYS A 236 -30.07 -3.12 -3.55
C LYS A 236 -28.71 -3.01 -2.88
N ASP A 237 -28.34 -3.97 -2.04
CA ASP A 237 -27.02 -3.99 -1.39
C ASP A 237 -25.91 -4.32 -2.40
N ASN A 238 -26.16 -5.27 -3.30
CA ASN A 238 -25.29 -5.61 -4.42
C ASN A 238 -25.04 -4.41 -5.35
N GLU A 239 -26.07 -3.62 -5.67
CA GLU A 239 -25.93 -2.38 -6.46
C GLU A 239 -25.00 -1.36 -5.79
N ARG A 240 -25.10 -1.19 -4.47
CA ARG A 240 -24.19 -0.32 -3.71
C ARG A 240 -22.74 -0.81 -3.79
N VAL A 241 -22.55 -2.12 -3.69
CA VAL A 241 -21.22 -2.75 -3.82
C VAL A 241 -20.67 -2.53 -5.22
N VAL A 242 -21.46 -2.79 -6.28
CA VAL A 242 -21.07 -2.56 -7.68
C VAL A 242 -20.68 -1.10 -7.91
N LEU A 243 -21.44 -0.15 -7.33
CA LEU A 243 -21.12 1.27 -7.43
C LEU A 243 -19.79 1.61 -6.76
N SER A 244 -19.53 1.07 -5.56
CA SER A 244 -18.25 1.23 -4.87
C SER A 244 -17.08 0.65 -5.67
N LEU A 245 -17.23 -0.56 -6.21
CA LEU A 245 -16.22 -1.22 -7.06
C LEU A 245 -15.95 -0.43 -8.35
N SER A 246 -16.99 0.21 -8.91
CA SER A 246 -16.87 1.04 -10.12
C SER A 246 -16.15 2.35 -9.83
N LYS A 247 -16.40 2.98 -8.67
CA LYS A 247 -15.63 4.14 -8.20
C LYS A 247 -14.15 3.78 -8.02
N GLU A 248 -13.87 2.64 -7.37
CA GLU A 248 -12.52 2.14 -7.17
C GLU A 248 -11.77 1.94 -8.50
N ASN A 249 -12.42 1.33 -9.50
CA ASN A 249 -11.85 1.19 -10.84
C ASN A 249 -11.54 2.55 -11.50
N THR A 250 -12.37 3.56 -11.22
CA THR A 250 -12.19 4.91 -11.78
C THR A 250 -10.99 5.60 -11.12
N ILE A 251 -10.84 5.47 -9.80
CA ILE A 251 -9.69 5.96 -9.04
C ILE A 251 -8.40 5.32 -9.58
N LEU A 252 -8.34 3.98 -9.65
CA LEU A 252 -7.19 3.25 -10.19
C LEU A 252 -6.85 3.71 -11.62
N SER A 253 -7.85 3.97 -12.46
CA SER A 253 -7.60 4.46 -13.83
C SER A 253 -6.94 5.84 -13.85
N TYR A 254 -7.29 6.73 -12.91
CA TYR A 254 -6.62 8.03 -12.77
C TYR A 254 -5.20 7.88 -12.23
N GLU A 255 -4.99 7.02 -11.24
CA GLU A 255 -3.67 6.74 -10.67
C GLU A 255 -2.72 6.18 -11.74
N GLN A 256 -3.20 5.21 -12.52
CA GLN A 256 -2.48 4.65 -13.66
C GLN A 256 -2.11 5.72 -14.67
N LYS A 257 -3.08 6.56 -15.04
CA LYS A 257 -2.85 7.65 -15.99
C LYS A 257 -1.80 8.63 -15.47
N SER A 258 -1.85 9.03 -14.20
CA SER A 258 -0.85 9.92 -13.62
C SER A 258 0.56 9.34 -13.66
N ILE A 259 0.70 8.04 -13.39
CA ILE A 259 2.00 7.34 -13.50
C ILE A 259 2.45 7.27 -14.96
N ILE A 260 1.57 6.91 -15.90
CA ILE A 260 1.91 6.82 -17.32
C ILE A 260 2.29 8.20 -17.88
N ASP A 261 1.54 9.25 -17.54
CA ASP A 261 1.80 10.61 -18.02
C ASP A 261 3.13 11.17 -17.47
N THR A 262 3.59 10.70 -16.30
CA THR A 262 4.82 11.18 -15.64
C THR A 262 6.05 10.30 -15.95
N PHE A 263 5.90 8.99 -15.89
CA PHE A 263 6.98 8.00 -15.98
C PHE A 263 6.92 7.13 -17.24
N GLY A 264 5.82 7.13 -17.98
CA GLY A 264 5.62 6.29 -19.16
C GLY A 264 5.13 4.88 -18.85
N SER A 265 5.70 4.23 -17.83
CA SER A 265 5.31 2.88 -17.41
C SER A 265 5.32 2.70 -15.89
N PHE A 266 4.70 1.61 -15.42
CA PHE A 266 4.75 1.24 -14.01
C PHE A 266 6.18 0.84 -13.60
N GLU A 267 6.89 0.12 -14.47
CA GLU A 267 8.28 -0.29 -14.25
C GLU A 267 9.23 0.91 -14.10
N ASP A 268 9.02 1.98 -14.88
CA ASP A 268 9.79 3.21 -14.78
C ASP A 268 9.47 3.97 -13.49
N PHE A 269 8.22 3.95 -13.03
CA PHE A 269 7.84 4.46 -11.71
C PHE A 269 8.53 3.67 -10.58
N GLU A 270 8.56 2.34 -10.65
CA GLU A 270 9.28 1.51 -9.67
C GLU A 270 10.79 1.79 -9.69
N LEU A 271 11.37 1.99 -10.88
CA LEU A 271 12.78 2.34 -11.03
C LEU A 271 13.07 3.73 -10.43
N ALA A 272 12.21 4.72 -10.68
CA ALA A 272 12.34 6.05 -10.11
C ALA A 272 12.25 6.04 -8.58
N ASN A 273 11.35 5.23 -8.00
CA ASN A 273 11.24 5.05 -6.56
C ASN A 273 12.49 4.40 -5.95
N ARG A 274 13.05 3.37 -6.62
CA ARG A 274 14.29 2.71 -6.17
C ARG A 274 15.49 3.65 -6.19
N ASN A 275 15.55 4.54 -7.17
CA ASN A 275 16.64 5.50 -7.35
C ASN A 275 16.37 6.85 -6.67
N LEU A 276 15.29 6.98 -5.91
CA LEU A 276 14.81 8.26 -5.38
C LEU A 276 15.88 8.97 -4.54
N TYR A 277 16.55 8.26 -3.64
CA TYR A 277 17.62 8.79 -2.81
C TYR A 277 18.77 9.35 -3.65
N ALA A 278 19.28 8.56 -4.59
CA ALA A 278 20.37 8.98 -5.47
C ALA A 278 19.99 10.18 -6.34
N ASN A 279 18.80 10.15 -6.94
CA ASN A 279 18.30 11.20 -7.83
C ASN A 279 18.08 12.52 -7.07
N TYR A 280 17.50 12.46 -5.88
CA TYR A 280 17.28 13.65 -5.06
C TYR A 280 18.60 14.25 -4.57
N LEU A 281 19.52 13.45 -4.02
CA LEU A 281 20.83 13.95 -3.57
C LEU A 281 21.66 14.53 -4.74
N ALA A 282 21.54 13.98 -5.95
CA ALA A 282 22.14 14.55 -7.14
C ALA A 282 21.57 15.95 -7.46
N SER A 283 20.25 16.14 -7.30
CA SER A 283 19.58 17.43 -7.54
C SER A 283 19.98 18.54 -6.56
N LEU A 284 20.42 18.16 -5.35
CA LEU A 284 20.94 19.13 -4.37
C LEU A 284 22.23 19.80 -4.87
N ASN A 285 23.08 19.10 -5.63
CA ASN A 285 24.33 19.66 -6.17
C ASN A 285 24.09 20.78 -7.19
N GLU A 286 23.06 20.63 -8.01
CA GLU A 286 22.67 21.64 -9.01
C GLU A 286 22.08 22.90 -8.35
N SER A 287 21.56 22.74 -7.13
CA SER A 287 20.95 23.80 -6.34
C SER A 287 22.01 24.56 -5.52
N GLU A 288 22.94 23.83 -4.89
CA GLU A 288 24.08 24.40 -4.17
C GLU A 288 25.05 25.17 -5.09
N GLY A 289 25.17 24.76 -6.36
CA GLY A 289 25.97 25.47 -7.36
C GLY A 289 25.35 26.76 -7.93
N LYS A 290 24.04 26.99 -7.75
CA LYS A 290 23.33 28.19 -8.25
C LYS A 290 23.22 29.32 -7.24
N GLN A 291 23.49 29.07 -5.96
CA GLN A 291 23.43 30.07 -4.90
C GLN A 291 24.61 31.07 -4.89
N VAL A 292 25.52 31.03 -5.88
CA VAL A 292 26.71 31.90 -5.94
C VAL A 292 26.54 33.06 -6.95
N ASP A 293 25.51 33.07 -7.81
CA ASP A 293 25.41 34.05 -8.91
C ASP A 293 24.29 35.12 -8.78
N ASP A 294 23.47 35.10 -7.72
CA ASP A 294 22.36 36.07 -7.57
C ASP A 294 22.67 37.28 -6.65
N ASP A 295 23.96 37.52 -6.36
CA ASP A 295 24.43 38.71 -5.60
C ASP A 295 25.37 39.59 -6.45
N GLU A 296 25.06 39.82 -7.73
CA GLU A 296 25.59 40.97 -8.49
C GLU A 296 24.56 41.52 -9.50
N GLN A 297 23.68 42.43 -9.03
CA GLN A 297 23.26 43.66 -9.74
C GLN A 297 22.39 44.60 -8.90
#